data_AF-A0A960VRQ8-F1
#
_entry.id   AF-A0A960VRQ8-F1
#
_cell.length_a   1.000
_cell.length_b   1.000
_cell.length_c   1.000
_cell.angle_alpha   90.00
_cell.angle_beta   90.00
_cell.angle_gamma   90.00
#
_symmetry.space_group_name_H-M   'P 1'
#
loop_
_entity.id
_entity.type
_entity.pdbx_description
1 polymer ?
#
loop_
_entity_poly.entity_id
_entity_poly.type
_entity_poly.pdbx_seq_one_letter_code
_entity_poly.pdbx_strand_id
1 'polypeptide(L)'
;MRGRSLWAALAALALALAGCGGGARYIQFSPQEQTVTRLQSDGGRITAIIQPGTLADDVEIALRDRSEGDRGLPGVEGRSLAISFEISGSMPAPPVETADDGSAAVSAVQGRFIPVELSGSIEIELALASAWPLATPLDVQSWNESSQRYEEAGLSASLAEGGLSLSFSITNFGRYALYGPLPVEYPLAAPPAPRLSAASTQLRGLEWDSVPGAAGFNLYRSAAGEESFSKLNEELLQAGSHTDILPTAGGYEYALSVLRDNGIESELSAVLASPAVDFDLLREFMSPQLDAPGSLLFDAANRRLLVCDEADPALLAFDEEGHLLRRIDKLGSAAMREPAALAIDPGTGEVYLCDNGYSQVFRLNSQLDFRSKFGAGGNSPAEFDVLSGICCDGERIVTLDSGRNLLSTFTPLGVYLDAPLDPLDAQLALAGASGILLMPDGGMVLADTGNDRVLLLDSEFAASAELARPAGNGTLTAPRAVVADVFGRLFVSEPSMGRVSVFDSSGEYSFQFGSDGLLNVEFGAAGPTGLAYDPATGYLYVSDPSAGRIAVFAS
;
A
#
# COMPACT_ATOMS: atom_id res chain seq x y z
N MET A 1 -18.27 -39.00 -4.70
CA MET A 1 -17.92 -39.54 -3.37
C MET A 1 -16.42 -39.83 -3.36
N ARG A 2 -15.52 -38.83 -3.42
CA ARG A 2 -14.92 -38.05 -2.30
C ARG A 2 -14.45 -38.90 -1.09
N GLY A 3 -13.15 -39.25 -1.10
CA GLY A 3 -12.25 -39.08 0.04
C GLY A 3 -12.30 -40.05 1.23
N ARG A 4 -12.46 -41.37 1.06
CA ARG A 4 -12.48 -42.32 2.19
C ARG A 4 -11.17 -43.03 2.54
N SER A 5 -10.14 -42.97 1.69
CA SER A 5 -8.90 -43.76 1.87
C SER A 5 -7.86 -43.12 2.81
N LEU A 6 -7.76 -41.79 2.89
CA LEU A 6 -6.85 -41.13 3.85
C LEU A 6 -7.33 -41.29 5.30
N TRP A 7 -8.65 -41.29 5.51
CA TRP A 7 -9.28 -41.44 6.82
C TRP A 7 -9.22 -42.88 7.35
N ALA A 8 -9.22 -43.89 6.48
CA ALA A 8 -9.02 -45.29 6.87
C ALA A 8 -7.57 -45.54 7.35
N ALA A 9 -6.58 -44.89 6.72
CA ALA A 9 -5.17 -44.96 7.13
C ALA A 9 -4.91 -44.25 8.47
N LEU A 10 -5.54 -43.09 8.70
CA LEU A 10 -5.48 -42.38 9.99
C LEU A 10 -6.25 -43.12 11.11
N ALA A 11 -7.37 -43.79 10.79
CA ALA A 11 -8.10 -44.64 11.73
C ALA A 11 -7.29 -45.89 12.14
N ALA A 12 -6.57 -46.50 11.20
CA ALA A 12 -5.65 -47.62 11.49
C ALA A 12 -4.44 -47.17 12.33
N LEU A 13 -3.91 -45.96 12.10
CA LEU A 13 -2.83 -45.34 12.87
C LEU A 13 -3.25 -45.08 14.34
N ALA A 14 -4.48 -44.64 14.58
CA ALA A 14 -5.03 -44.42 15.92
C ALA A 14 -5.33 -45.73 16.68
N LEU A 15 -5.75 -46.79 15.97
CA LEU A 15 -5.93 -48.13 16.55
C LEU A 15 -4.59 -48.78 16.92
N ALA A 16 -3.53 -48.55 16.15
CA ALA A 16 -2.19 -49.04 16.46
C ALA A 16 -1.56 -48.35 17.69
N LEU A 17 -1.93 -47.10 17.97
CA LEU A 17 -1.49 -46.35 19.17
C LEU A 17 -2.29 -46.70 20.44
N ALA A 18 -3.41 -47.43 20.34
CA ALA A 18 -4.30 -47.78 21.45
C ALA A 18 -4.14 -49.24 21.92
N GLY A 19 -2.91 -49.70 22.06
CA GLY A 19 -2.58 -51.02 22.63
C GLY A 19 -2.52 -51.03 24.15
N CYS A 20 -3.65 -50.82 24.85
CA CYS A 20 -3.85 -51.28 26.23
C CYS A 20 -5.33 -51.59 26.48
N GLY A 21 -5.70 -52.87 26.34
CA GLY A 21 -6.78 -53.54 27.07
C GLY A 21 -8.22 -53.05 26.94
N GLY A 22 -9.01 -53.76 26.12
CA GLY A 22 -10.41 -54.11 26.41
C GLY A 22 -11.48 -53.02 26.24
N GLY A 23 -12.22 -53.08 25.13
CA GLY A 23 -13.55 -52.48 24.98
C GLY A 23 -13.70 -51.65 23.71
N ALA A 24 -14.70 -51.99 22.89
CA ALA A 24 -15.01 -51.29 21.64
C ALA A 24 -15.29 -49.78 21.89
N ARG A 25 -14.61 -48.92 21.13
CA ARG A 25 -14.83 -47.46 21.11
C ARG A 25 -15.05 -47.02 19.66
N TYR A 26 -15.99 -46.09 19.44
CA TYR A 26 -16.23 -45.46 18.13
C TYR A 26 -15.83 -43.97 18.20
N ILE A 27 -15.28 -43.44 17.11
CA ILE A 27 -14.95 -42.02 16.92
C ILE A 27 -15.92 -41.44 15.89
N GLN A 28 -16.51 -40.28 16.18
CA GLN A 28 -17.40 -39.54 15.28
C GLN A 28 -16.67 -38.28 14.78
N PHE A 29 -16.56 -38.10 13.46
CA PHE A 29 -15.97 -36.91 12.85
C PHE A 29 -17.05 -35.92 12.38
N SER A 30 -16.87 -34.62 12.66
CA SER A 30 -17.64 -33.53 12.08
C SER A 30 -16.87 -32.94 10.89
N PRO A 31 -17.47 -32.83 9.69
CA PRO A 31 -16.79 -32.30 8.52
C PRO A 31 -16.96 -30.78 8.47
N GLN A 32 -16.11 -30.04 9.18
CA GLN A 32 -15.87 -28.63 8.86
C GLN A 32 -14.37 -28.40 8.68
N GLU A 33 -14.10 -27.76 7.54
CA GLU A 33 -12.85 -27.42 6.85
C GLU A 33 -11.53 -27.51 7.66
N GLN A 34 -10.61 -28.35 7.18
CA GLN A 34 -9.18 -28.17 7.44
C GLN A 34 -8.40 -28.21 6.12
N THR A 35 -7.62 -27.16 5.89
CA THR A 35 -6.90 -26.85 4.66
C THR A 35 -5.51 -27.48 4.66
N VAL A 36 -5.19 -28.27 3.64
CA VAL A 36 -3.81 -28.67 3.34
C VAL A 36 -3.09 -27.45 2.78
N THR A 37 -2.11 -26.93 3.50
CA THR A 37 -1.50 -25.62 3.19
C THR A 37 -0.36 -25.70 2.17
N ARG A 38 0.28 -26.87 1.98
CA ARG A 38 1.25 -27.06 0.88
C ARG A 38 1.43 -28.54 0.53
N LEU A 39 1.49 -28.83 -0.77
CA LEU A 39 1.98 -30.10 -1.32
C LEU A 39 3.25 -29.78 -2.12
N GLN A 40 4.34 -30.46 -1.81
CA GLN A 40 5.58 -30.36 -2.56
C GLN A 40 5.89 -31.74 -3.13
N SER A 41 6.14 -31.81 -4.44
CA SER A 41 6.61 -33.03 -5.10
C SER A 41 8.07 -32.84 -5.49
N ASP A 42 8.93 -33.72 -5.01
CA ASP A 42 10.31 -33.81 -5.47
C ASP A 42 10.61 -35.28 -5.77
N GLY A 43 11.00 -35.60 -7.00
CA GLY A 43 11.44 -36.95 -7.41
C GLY A 43 10.50 -38.12 -7.07
N GLY A 44 9.17 -37.95 -7.08
CA GLY A 44 8.19 -39.03 -6.81
C GLY A 44 7.77 -39.18 -5.33
N ARG A 45 8.25 -38.30 -4.44
CA ARG A 45 7.84 -38.21 -3.04
C ARG A 45 6.81 -37.09 -2.86
N ILE A 46 5.75 -37.35 -2.09
CA ILE A 46 4.77 -36.31 -1.67
C ILE A 46 4.91 -36.13 -0.17
N THR A 47 5.27 -34.91 0.25
CA THR A 47 5.35 -34.53 1.67
C THR A 47 4.21 -33.59 2.02
N ALA A 48 3.39 -33.96 3.00
CA ALA A 48 2.34 -33.10 3.54
C ALA A 48 2.85 -32.45 4.83
N ILE A 49 2.94 -31.11 4.84
CA ILE A 49 3.34 -30.33 6.03
C ILE A 49 2.06 -29.70 6.59
N ILE A 50 1.72 -30.04 7.83
CA ILE A 50 0.57 -29.47 8.55
C ILE A 50 1.14 -28.53 9.62
N GLN A 51 0.96 -27.22 9.45
CA GLN A 51 1.36 -26.24 10.48
C GLN A 51 0.18 -25.93 11.42
N PRO A 52 0.42 -25.80 12.75
CA PRO A 52 -0.60 -25.31 13.66
C PRO A 52 -0.66 -23.77 13.56
N GLY A 53 -1.81 -23.25 13.15
CA GLY A 53 -2.07 -21.81 13.01
C GLY A 53 -3.39 -21.41 13.66
N THR A 54 -3.32 -20.35 14.46
CA THR A 54 -4.31 -19.76 15.38
C THR A 54 -5.64 -19.34 14.78
N LEU A 55 -6.74 -19.90 15.30
CA LEU A 55 -7.99 -19.21 15.65
C LEU A 55 -8.79 -20.08 16.63
N ALA A 56 -9.43 -19.42 17.57
CA ALA A 56 -10.07 -19.92 18.79
C ALA A 56 -10.92 -21.19 18.63
N ASP A 57 -10.38 -22.30 19.11
CA ASP A 57 -10.99 -23.32 20.00
C ASP A 57 -10.09 -24.56 19.92
N ASP A 58 -9.55 -24.94 21.06
CA ASP A 58 -8.46 -25.92 21.21
C ASP A 58 -8.76 -27.27 20.55
N VAL A 59 -7.85 -27.78 19.70
CA VAL A 59 -7.78 -29.22 19.45
C VAL A 59 -6.98 -29.85 20.59
N GLU A 60 -7.66 -30.04 21.72
CA GLU A 60 -7.12 -30.82 22.84
C GLU A 60 -7.27 -32.31 22.51
N ILE A 61 -6.17 -33.00 22.20
CA ILE A 61 -6.15 -34.48 22.19
C ILE A 61 -6.02 -34.95 23.64
N ALA A 62 -7.11 -34.93 24.40
CA ALA A 62 -7.15 -35.46 25.76
C ALA A 62 -7.40 -36.98 25.75
N LEU A 63 -6.41 -37.76 26.18
CA LEU A 63 -6.62 -39.15 26.58
C LEU A 63 -7.26 -39.17 27.96
N ARG A 64 -8.59 -39.33 28.05
CA ARG A 64 -9.28 -39.50 29.33
C ARG A 64 -9.42 -40.98 29.69
N ASP A 65 -8.91 -41.34 30.85
CA ASP A 65 -9.20 -42.61 31.50
C ASP A 65 -10.58 -42.55 32.18
N ARG A 66 -11.34 -43.64 32.16
CA ARG A 66 -12.69 -43.73 32.72
C ARG A 66 -12.71 -44.68 33.92
N SER A 67 -11.84 -44.43 34.90
CA SER A 67 -12.04 -44.88 36.28
C SER A 67 -11.33 -43.94 37.26
N GLU A 68 -12.15 -43.29 38.08
CA GLU A 68 -11.88 -42.43 39.26
C GLU A 68 -10.44 -41.88 39.50
N GLY A 69 -10.31 -40.54 39.42
CA GLY A 69 -9.25 -39.77 40.09
C GLY A 69 -8.30 -39.04 39.14
N ASP A 70 -8.47 -37.73 39.02
CA ASP A 70 -7.58 -36.76 38.35
C ASP A 70 -6.09 -37.06 38.55
N ARG A 71 -5.37 -37.46 37.48
CA ARG A 71 -3.96 -37.13 37.19
C ARG A 71 -3.69 -37.26 35.68
N GLY A 72 -3.43 -36.15 35.00
CA GLY A 72 -2.96 -36.14 33.61
C GLY A 72 -1.58 -36.81 33.46
N LEU A 73 -1.32 -37.42 32.30
CA LEU A 73 0.00 -37.90 31.90
C LEU A 73 0.92 -36.69 31.66
N PRO A 74 2.06 -36.55 32.37
CA PRO A 74 2.99 -35.47 32.12
C PRO A 74 3.91 -35.79 30.92
N GLY A 75 4.06 -34.84 29.99
CA GLY A 75 5.22 -34.79 29.09
C GLY A 75 5.00 -34.99 27.57
N VAL A 76 3.80 -34.74 27.03
CA VAL A 76 3.53 -34.86 25.57
C VAL A 76 3.13 -33.52 24.94
N GLU A 77 3.51 -32.39 25.53
CA GLU A 77 3.36 -31.10 24.86
C GLU A 77 4.55 -30.86 23.90
N GLY A 78 4.26 -30.61 22.63
CA GLY A 78 5.21 -30.06 21.66
C GLY A 78 6.05 -31.03 20.84
N ARG A 79 5.57 -32.24 20.49
CA ARG A 79 6.33 -33.18 19.62
C ARG A 79 5.68 -33.37 18.25
N SER A 80 6.46 -33.17 17.19
CA SER A 80 6.04 -33.34 15.80
C SER A 80 6.17 -34.80 15.35
N LEU A 81 5.14 -35.34 14.69
CA LEU A 81 5.17 -36.65 14.02
C LEU A 81 5.52 -36.44 12.54
N ALA A 82 6.62 -37.04 12.07
CA ALA A 82 6.97 -37.03 10.65
C ALA A 82 6.53 -38.36 10.02
N ILE A 83 5.74 -38.29 8.94
CA ILE A 83 5.30 -39.46 8.17
C ILE A 83 5.78 -39.30 6.73
N SER A 84 6.50 -40.29 6.23
CA SER A 84 7.03 -40.29 4.85
C SER A 84 6.36 -41.39 4.04
N PHE A 85 5.98 -41.08 2.79
CA PHE A 85 5.46 -42.06 1.84
C PHE A 85 6.41 -42.17 0.64
N GLU A 86 6.57 -43.37 0.09
CA GLU A 86 7.25 -43.60 -1.18
C GLU A 86 6.31 -44.40 -2.09
N ILE A 87 5.95 -43.80 -3.24
CA ILE A 87 5.04 -44.41 -4.21
C ILE A 87 5.86 -44.75 -5.45
N SER A 88 6.02 -46.04 -5.74
CA SER A 88 6.75 -46.50 -6.92
C SER A 88 5.80 -47.18 -7.91
N GLY A 89 5.74 -46.70 -9.15
CA GLY A 89 5.01 -47.34 -10.25
C GLY A 89 5.37 -46.72 -11.60
N SER A 90 5.55 -47.54 -12.64
CA SER A 90 5.82 -47.07 -14.00
C SER A 90 4.53 -46.90 -14.80
N MET A 91 4.28 -45.72 -15.34
CA MET A 91 3.23 -45.53 -16.37
C MET A 91 3.74 -46.05 -17.72
N PRO A 92 3.06 -47.01 -18.38
CA PRO A 92 3.41 -47.35 -19.76
C PRO A 92 3.04 -46.20 -20.70
N ALA A 93 3.90 -45.91 -21.67
CA ALA A 93 3.63 -44.89 -22.69
C ALA A 93 2.41 -45.28 -23.55
N PRO A 94 1.52 -44.34 -23.90
CA PRO A 94 0.40 -44.64 -24.79
C PRO A 94 0.91 -44.97 -26.21
N PRO A 95 0.28 -45.92 -26.93
CA PRO A 95 0.67 -46.21 -28.29
C PRO A 95 0.32 -45.03 -29.22
N VAL A 96 1.28 -44.63 -30.04
CA VAL A 96 1.09 -43.61 -31.10
C VAL A 96 0.65 -44.33 -32.37
N GLU A 97 -0.54 -44.02 -32.88
CA GLU A 97 -0.93 -44.38 -34.26
C GLU A 97 -0.73 -43.16 -35.16
N THR A 98 0.02 -43.32 -36.24
CA THR A 98 0.24 -42.30 -37.28
C THR A 98 -0.86 -42.40 -38.34
N ALA A 99 -1.52 -41.28 -38.66
CA ALA A 99 -2.43 -41.20 -39.80
C ALA A 99 -1.64 -41.08 -41.13
N ASP A 100 -2.19 -41.63 -42.22
CA ASP A 100 -1.56 -41.78 -43.55
C ASP A 100 -1.27 -40.46 -44.31
N ASP A 101 -1.45 -39.28 -43.70
CA ASP A 101 -1.14 -37.98 -44.32
C ASP A 101 -0.01 -37.19 -43.63
N GLY A 102 0.65 -37.77 -42.63
CA GLY A 102 1.81 -37.16 -41.97
C GLY A 102 1.46 -35.99 -41.03
N SER A 103 0.19 -35.74 -40.74
CA SER A 103 -0.23 -34.81 -39.68
C SER A 103 -0.48 -35.57 -38.37
N ALA A 104 0.05 -35.05 -37.25
CA ALA A 104 -0.22 -35.60 -35.91
C ALA A 104 -1.64 -35.23 -35.47
N ALA A 105 -2.64 -35.97 -35.94
CA ALA A 105 -4.01 -35.82 -35.50
C ALA A 105 -4.24 -36.63 -34.22
N VAL A 106 -4.26 -35.97 -33.05
CA VAL A 106 -4.79 -36.56 -31.82
C VAL A 106 -6.32 -36.61 -31.95
N SER A 107 -6.84 -37.69 -32.52
CA SER A 107 -8.29 -37.92 -32.48
C SER A 107 -8.72 -38.16 -31.04
N ALA A 108 -9.71 -37.41 -30.57
CA ALA A 108 -10.28 -37.56 -29.23
C ALA A 108 -11.00 -38.90 -29.11
N VAL A 109 -10.27 -39.96 -28.74
CA VAL A 109 -10.84 -41.26 -28.40
C VAL A 109 -11.28 -41.21 -26.93
N GLN A 110 -12.58 -40.98 -26.70
CA GLN A 110 -13.18 -41.15 -25.39
C GLN A 110 -13.07 -42.62 -24.93
N GLY A 111 -12.58 -42.82 -23.71
CA GLY A 111 -12.88 -44.02 -22.91
C GLY A 111 -11.93 -45.22 -23.07
N ARG A 112 -10.61 -45.04 -22.93
CA ARG A 112 -9.69 -46.18 -22.69
C ARG A 112 -9.24 -46.28 -21.23
N PHE A 113 -9.26 -47.51 -20.72
CA PHE A 113 -8.87 -47.89 -19.37
C PHE A 113 -7.33 -47.95 -19.24
N ILE A 114 -6.76 -47.24 -18.27
CA ILE A 114 -5.35 -47.37 -17.89
C ILE A 114 -5.28 -48.10 -16.55
N PRO A 115 -4.80 -49.35 -16.50
CA PRO A 115 -4.53 -50.01 -15.22
C PRO A 115 -3.25 -49.41 -14.61
N VAL A 116 -3.35 -48.94 -13.37
CA VAL A 116 -2.18 -48.55 -12.56
C VAL A 116 -2.07 -49.52 -11.40
N GLU A 117 -0.94 -50.21 -11.28
CA GLU A 117 -0.57 -50.95 -10.07
C GLU A 117 0.14 -49.99 -9.12
N LEU A 118 -0.40 -49.85 -7.91
CA LEU A 118 0.21 -49.06 -6.84
C LEU A 118 0.82 -50.03 -5.83
N SER A 119 2.13 -49.92 -5.63
CA SER A 119 2.83 -50.54 -4.51
C SER A 119 3.54 -49.43 -3.72
N GLY A 120 3.57 -49.59 -2.40
CA GLY A 120 4.25 -48.67 -1.49
C GLY A 120 4.42 -49.29 -0.10
N SER A 121 5.47 -48.88 0.59
CA SER A 121 5.73 -49.19 1.99
C SER A 121 5.54 -47.94 2.85
N ILE A 122 5.02 -48.12 4.06
CA ILE A 122 4.95 -47.06 5.07
C ILE A 122 5.96 -47.41 6.16
N GLU A 123 6.85 -46.48 6.45
CA GLU A 123 7.83 -46.60 7.52
C GLU A 123 7.54 -45.55 8.59
N ILE A 124 7.35 -46.00 9.83
CA ILE A 124 7.04 -45.12 10.97
C ILE A 124 8.15 -45.31 12.00
N GLU A 125 8.89 -44.23 12.26
CA GLU A 125 9.97 -44.20 13.24
C GLU A 125 9.47 -43.49 14.51
N LEU A 126 9.37 -44.22 15.63
CA LEU A 126 8.94 -43.67 16.93
C LEU A 126 10.15 -43.54 17.85
N ALA A 127 10.62 -42.30 18.05
CA ALA A 127 11.68 -41.99 19.00
C ALA A 127 11.12 -42.01 20.44
N LEU A 128 11.40 -43.08 21.18
CA LEU A 128 11.07 -43.20 22.61
C LEU A 128 12.32 -42.89 23.44
N ALA A 129 12.25 -41.86 24.28
CA ALA A 129 13.39 -41.38 25.06
C ALA A 129 13.71 -42.20 26.33
N SER A 130 13.11 -43.37 26.55
CA SER A 130 13.51 -44.26 27.65
C SER A 130 13.13 -45.71 27.41
N ALA A 131 14.06 -46.60 27.73
CA ALA A 131 13.97 -48.04 27.53
C ALA A 131 12.82 -48.66 28.34
N TRP A 132 11.74 -49.07 27.66
CA TRP A 132 10.76 -50.01 28.19
C TRP A 132 10.98 -51.37 27.49
N PRO A 133 11.23 -52.46 28.23
CA PRO A 133 11.24 -53.78 27.62
C PRO A 133 9.80 -54.23 27.34
N LEU A 134 9.41 -54.28 26.08
CA LEU A 134 8.17 -54.95 25.65
C LEU A 134 8.38 -56.46 25.79
N ALA A 135 7.86 -57.02 26.87
CA ALA A 135 7.96 -58.44 27.19
C ALA A 135 6.80 -59.25 26.58
N THR A 136 6.59 -59.19 25.25
CA THR A 136 5.94 -60.24 24.42
C THR A 136 5.90 -59.81 22.94
N PRO A 137 5.98 -60.75 21.98
CA PRO A 137 5.66 -60.45 20.58
C PRO A 137 4.18 -60.00 20.46
N LEU A 138 3.94 -58.94 19.68
CA LEU A 138 2.59 -58.44 19.36
C LEU A 138 2.00 -59.28 18.22
N ASP A 139 0.96 -60.05 18.49
CA ASP A 139 0.15 -60.69 17.43
C ASP A 139 -0.82 -59.64 16.85
N VAL A 140 -0.62 -59.30 15.58
CA VAL A 140 -1.47 -58.35 14.86
C VAL A 140 -2.12 -59.07 13.68
N GLN A 141 -3.44 -58.97 13.59
CA GLN A 141 -4.23 -59.57 12.52
C GLN A 141 -4.83 -58.49 11.62
N SER A 142 -4.88 -58.73 10.32
CA SER A 142 -5.53 -57.85 9.34
C SER A 142 -6.79 -58.49 8.79
N TRP A 143 -7.81 -57.68 8.52
CA TRP A 143 -9.07 -58.17 7.94
C TRP A 143 -8.93 -58.30 6.42
N ASN A 144 -9.07 -59.51 5.91
CA ASN A 144 -9.03 -59.79 4.49
C ASN A 144 -10.45 -59.72 3.91
N GLU A 145 -10.76 -58.70 3.09
CA GLU A 145 -12.10 -58.51 2.53
C GLU A 145 -12.52 -59.63 1.56
N SER A 146 -11.57 -60.28 0.88
CA SER A 146 -11.87 -61.40 -0.01
C SER A 146 -12.18 -62.71 0.72
N SER A 147 -11.54 -62.97 1.86
CA SER A 147 -11.76 -64.19 2.66
C SER A 147 -12.72 -63.99 3.85
N GLN A 148 -13.09 -62.74 4.17
CA GLN A 148 -13.94 -62.34 5.30
C GLN A 148 -13.47 -62.91 6.64
N ARG A 149 -12.16 -62.98 6.85
CA ARG A 149 -11.53 -63.44 8.10
C ARG A 149 -10.36 -62.54 8.47
N TYR A 150 -10.03 -62.54 9.76
CA TYR A 150 -8.78 -61.97 10.27
C TYR A 150 -7.65 -62.98 10.02
N GLU A 151 -6.62 -62.55 9.31
CA GLU A 151 -5.42 -63.34 9.00
C GLU A 151 -4.20 -62.68 9.67
N GLU A 152 -3.22 -63.48 10.11
CA GLU A 152 -1.97 -62.95 10.68
C GLU A 152 -1.29 -62.01 9.68
N ALA A 153 -1.16 -60.74 10.05
CA ALA A 153 -0.41 -59.80 9.25
C ALA A 153 1.06 -60.10 9.51
N GLY A 154 1.79 -60.56 8.49
CA GLY A 154 3.24 -60.79 8.58
C GLY A 154 3.97 -59.50 8.94
N LEU A 155 4.09 -59.23 10.23
CA LEU A 155 4.74 -58.07 10.82
C LEU A 155 6.05 -58.51 11.43
N SER A 156 7.15 -57.93 10.99
CA SER A 156 8.43 -58.03 11.68
C SER A 156 8.71 -56.71 12.39
N ALA A 157 8.59 -56.70 13.71
CA ALA A 157 9.09 -55.61 14.55
C ALA A 157 10.55 -55.91 14.91
N SER A 158 11.44 -54.92 14.82
CA SER A 158 12.82 -55.05 15.32
C SER A 158 13.22 -53.83 16.14
N LEU A 159 13.97 -54.06 17.22
CA LEU A 159 14.55 -52.99 18.02
C LEU A 159 15.83 -52.50 17.35
N ALA A 160 15.92 -51.20 17.08
CA ALA A 160 17.18 -50.52 16.80
C ALA A 160 17.57 -49.65 18.01
N GLU A 161 18.86 -49.46 18.26
CA GLU A 161 19.33 -48.58 19.34
C GLU A 161 18.84 -47.15 19.10
N GLY A 162 17.78 -46.74 19.82
CA GLY A 162 17.21 -45.40 19.75
C GLY A 162 15.68 -45.32 19.58
N GLY A 163 14.99 -46.44 19.34
CA GLY A 163 13.52 -46.40 19.20
C GLY A 163 12.89 -47.69 18.69
N LEU A 164 11.57 -47.67 18.58
CA LEU A 164 10.77 -48.76 18.02
C LEU A 164 10.53 -48.45 16.53
N SER A 165 11.07 -49.28 15.63
CA SER A 165 10.79 -49.18 14.19
C SER A 165 9.76 -50.23 13.80
N LEU A 166 8.63 -49.77 13.25
CA LEU A 166 7.55 -50.60 12.73
C LEU A 166 7.50 -50.41 11.22
N SER A 167 7.97 -51.42 10.49
CA SER A 167 7.87 -51.48 9.03
C SER A 167 6.78 -52.49 8.66
N PHE A 168 5.80 -52.07 7.86
CA PHE A 168 4.83 -52.99 7.27
C PHE A 168 4.71 -52.76 5.76
N SER A 169 4.57 -53.86 5.02
CA SER A 169 4.36 -53.85 3.58
C SER A 169 2.90 -54.21 3.30
N ILE A 170 2.13 -53.28 2.75
CA ILE A 170 0.77 -53.56 2.28
C ILE A 170 0.84 -53.99 0.82
N THR A 171 0.91 -55.29 0.57
CA THR A 171 0.82 -55.86 -0.77
C THR A 171 -0.63 -56.18 -1.12
N ASN A 172 -1.43 -55.14 -1.38
CA ASN A 172 -2.56 -55.19 -2.34
C ASN A 172 -3.31 -53.86 -2.40
N PHE A 173 -3.08 -53.07 -3.45
CA PHE A 173 -4.02 -52.05 -3.89
C PHE A 173 -4.63 -52.48 -5.22
N GLY A 174 -5.96 -52.57 -5.27
CA GLY A 174 -6.71 -53.00 -6.45
C GLY A 174 -6.66 -52.01 -7.61
N ARG A 175 -7.24 -52.39 -8.76
CA ARG A 175 -7.35 -51.56 -9.97
C ARG A 175 -8.27 -50.36 -9.73
N TYR A 176 -7.80 -49.14 -10.03
CA TYR A 176 -8.62 -47.92 -10.01
C TYR A 176 -8.84 -47.37 -11.42
N ALA A 177 -10.02 -46.79 -11.67
CA ALA A 177 -10.36 -46.10 -12.91
C ALA A 177 -10.42 -44.58 -12.65
N LEU A 178 -9.68 -43.79 -13.43
CA LEU A 178 -9.76 -42.33 -13.45
C LEU A 178 -10.70 -41.89 -14.56
N TYR A 179 -11.73 -41.13 -14.21
CA TYR A 179 -12.58 -40.39 -15.15
C TYR A 179 -12.27 -38.90 -15.00
N GLY A 180 -11.79 -38.28 -16.07
CA GLY A 180 -11.65 -36.83 -16.20
C GLY A 180 -11.44 -36.45 -17.66
N PRO A 181 -11.95 -35.31 -18.13
CA PRO A 181 -11.61 -34.82 -19.46
C PRO A 181 -10.08 -34.62 -19.52
N LEU A 182 -9.49 -34.95 -20.68
CA LEU A 182 -8.10 -34.57 -20.99
C LEU A 182 -7.90 -33.08 -20.66
N PRO A 183 -6.72 -32.64 -20.19
CA PRO A 183 -6.47 -31.23 -19.94
C PRO A 183 -6.67 -30.47 -21.25
N VAL A 184 -7.82 -29.80 -21.37
CA VAL A 184 -7.99 -28.72 -22.31
C VAL A 184 -7.02 -27.65 -21.82
N GLU A 185 -5.98 -27.36 -22.59
CA GLU A 185 -5.14 -26.18 -22.33
C GLU A 185 -6.05 -24.96 -22.45
N TYR A 186 -6.54 -24.47 -21.31
CA TYR A 186 -7.19 -23.17 -21.26
C TYR A 186 -6.13 -22.12 -21.61
N PRO A 187 -6.40 -21.21 -22.56
CA PRO A 187 -5.50 -20.10 -22.82
C PRO A 187 -5.22 -19.37 -21.50
N LEU A 188 -3.95 -19.04 -21.27
CA LEU A 188 -3.54 -18.38 -20.04
C LEU A 188 -4.27 -17.04 -19.95
N ALA A 189 -5.08 -16.87 -18.90
CA ALA A 189 -5.80 -15.63 -18.70
C ALA A 189 -4.80 -14.47 -18.61
N ALA A 190 -5.13 -13.35 -19.25
CA ALA A 190 -4.34 -12.13 -19.16
C ALA A 190 -4.18 -11.73 -17.68
N PRO A 191 -2.99 -11.29 -17.25
CA PRO A 191 -2.81 -10.78 -15.90
C PRO A 191 -3.62 -9.49 -15.69
N PRO A 192 -3.87 -9.09 -14.43
CA PRO A 192 -4.31 -7.74 -14.12
C PRO A 192 -3.38 -6.69 -14.72
N ALA A 193 -3.93 -5.52 -15.06
CA ALA A 193 -3.13 -4.40 -15.52
C ALA A 193 -2.08 -4.01 -14.47
N PRO A 194 -0.89 -3.54 -14.89
CA PRO A 194 0.04 -2.90 -13.98
C PRO A 194 -0.61 -1.65 -13.37
N ARG A 195 -0.06 -1.19 -12.24
CA ARG A 195 -0.38 0.06 -11.59
C ARG A 195 0.81 1.00 -11.65
N LEU A 196 0.56 2.29 -11.72
CA LEU A 196 1.61 3.31 -11.69
C LEU A 196 1.99 3.58 -10.23
N SER A 197 3.26 3.39 -9.87
CA SER A 197 3.78 3.66 -8.53
C SER A 197 4.65 4.92 -8.44
N ALA A 198 5.17 5.38 -9.58
CA ALA A 198 5.85 6.68 -9.70
C ALA A 198 5.80 7.17 -11.14
N ALA A 199 5.84 8.49 -11.35
CA ALA A 199 5.97 9.06 -12.69
C ALA A 199 6.67 10.41 -12.62
N SER A 200 7.61 10.62 -13.53
CA SER A 200 8.51 11.77 -13.62
C SER A 200 8.63 12.20 -15.09
N THR A 201 9.27 13.30 -15.48
CA THR A 201 9.50 13.56 -16.92
C THR A 201 10.36 12.47 -17.61
N GLN A 202 11.13 11.70 -16.85
CA GLN A 202 12.09 10.71 -17.36
C GLN A 202 11.81 9.27 -16.97
N LEU A 203 11.04 9.03 -15.90
CA LEU A 203 10.86 7.69 -15.34
C LEU A 203 9.38 7.33 -15.16
N ARG A 204 9.08 6.03 -15.23
CA ARG A 204 7.79 5.45 -14.84
C ARG A 204 8.02 4.24 -13.93
N GLY A 205 7.57 4.35 -12.69
CA GLY A 205 7.50 3.23 -11.74
C GLY A 205 6.20 2.47 -11.95
N LEU A 206 6.31 1.16 -12.14
CA LEU A 206 5.19 0.26 -12.42
C LEU A 206 5.19 -0.88 -11.41
N GLU A 207 4.02 -1.28 -10.96
CA GLU A 207 3.82 -2.34 -9.96
C GLU A 207 2.72 -3.32 -10.35
N TRP A 208 2.91 -4.58 -10.01
CA TRP A 208 1.92 -5.63 -10.23
C TRP A 208 2.08 -6.81 -9.29
N ASP A 209 0.97 -7.50 -9.05
CA ASP A 209 0.88 -8.61 -8.11
C ASP A 209 1.40 -9.93 -8.71
N SER A 210 1.82 -10.85 -7.85
CA SER A 210 2.19 -12.20 -8.29
C SER A 210 0.98 -12.95 -8.83
N VAL A 211 1.14 -13.59 -9.99
CA VAL A 211 0.12 -14.47 -10.56
C VAL A 211 0.50 -15.93 -10.24
N PRO A 212 -0.41 -16.73 -9.64
CA PRO A 212 -0.13 -18.13 -9.33
C PRO A 212 0.29 -18.93 -10.57
N GLY A 213 1.45 -19.60 -10.48
CA GLY A 213 2.01 -20.39 -11.58
C GLY A 213 2.71 -19.58 -12.68
N ALA A 214 2.95 -18.28 -12.46
CA ALA A 214 3.82 -17.48 -13.31
C ALA A 214 5.30 -17.82 -13.04
N ALA A 215 6.05 -18.09 -14.11
CA ALA A 215 7.51 -18.12 -14.09
C ALA A 215 8.10 -16.70 -14.11
N GLY A 216 7.37 -15.76 -14.71
CA GLY A 216 7.73 -14.34 -14.76
C GLY A 216 6.79 -13.56 -15.68
N PHE A 217 7.15 -12.31 -15.94
CA PHE A 217 6.34 -11.34 -16.67
C PHE A 217 7.14 -10.70 -17.80
N ASN A 218 6.45 -10.35 -18.88
CA ASN A 218 6.96 -9.41 -19.86
C ASN A 218 6.19 -8.09 -19.75
N LEU A 219 6.94 -7.00 -19.85
CA LEU A 219 6.41 -5.65 -19.81
C LEU A 219 6.51 -5.03 -21.20
N TYR A 220 5.43 -4.38 -21.60
CA TYR A 220 5.28 -3.76 -22.90
C TYR A 220 4.94 -2.28 -22.75
N ARG A 221 5.43 -1.45 -23.66
CA ARG A 221 5.18 -0.01 -23.73
C ARG A 221 4.81 0.44 -25.14
N SER A 222 3.86 1.35 -25.21
CA SER A 222 3.50 2.15 -26.41
C SER A 222 3.54 3.65 -26.06
N ALA A 223 3.79 4.53 -27.03
CA ALA A 223 3.52 5.95 -26.81
C ALA A 223 1.99 6.16 -26.72
N ALA A 224 1.53 7.16 -25.93
CA ALA A 224 0.10 7.37 -25.74
C ALA A 224 -0.62 7.60 -27.08
N GLY A 225 -1.67 6.80 -27.33
CA GLY A 225 -2.43 6.83 -28.58
C GLY A 225 -1.83 6.06 -29.76
N GLU A 226 -0.68 5.39 -29.59
CA GLU A 226 -0.16 4.44 -30.59
C GLU A 226 -0.67 3.02 -30.32
N GLU A 227 -1.07 2.31 -31.38
CA GLU A 227 -1.63 0.94 -31.27
C GLU A 227 -0.57 -0.14 -31.05
N SER A 228 0.71 0.14 -31.30
CA SER A 228 1.77 -0.87 -31.30
C SER A 228 2.63 -0.84 -30.04
N PHE A 229 2.61 -1.94 -29.30
CA PHE A 229 3.43 -2.12 -28.12
C PHE A 229 4.82 -2.71 -28.44
N SER A 230 5.83 -2.20 -27.76
CA SER A 230 7.21 -2.68 -27.77
C SER A 230 7.56 -3.33 -26.44
N LYS A 231 8.23 -4.49 -26.46
CA LYS A 231 8.68 -5.18 -25.25
C LYS A 231 9.86 -4.45 -24.62
N LEU A 232 9.84 -4.26 -23.30
CA LEU A 232 10.87 -3.51 -22.55
C LEU A 232 11.96 -4.37 -21.94
N ASN A 233 11.66 -5.63 -21.60
CA ASN A 233 12.57 -6.51 -20.89
C ASN A 233 13.16 -7.61 -21.82
N GLU A 234 14.45 -7.91 -21.66
CA GLU A 234 15.09 -9.07 -22.31
C GLU A 234 14.93 -10.33 -21.44
N GLU A 235 15.18 -10.20 -20.13
CA GLU A 235 14.97 -11.24 -19.13
C GLU A 235 13.58 -11.10 -18.48
N LEU A 236 13.03 -12.22 -17.99
CA LEU A 236 11.72 -12.22 -17.34
C LEU A 236 11.73 -11.41 -16.06
N LEU A 237 10.77 -10.50 -15.94
CA LEU A 237 10.55 -9.74 -14.71
C LEU A 237 9.84 -10.60 -13.69
N GLN A 238 10.19 -10.45 -12.42
CA GLN A 238 9.43 -11.03 -11.31
C GLN A 238 8.32 -10.08 -10.87
N ALA A 239 7.33 -10.59 -10.13
CA ALA A 239 6.30 -9.74 -9.54
C ALA A 239 6.90 -8.76 -8.51
N GLY A 240 6.26 -7.61 -8.36
CA GLY A 240 6.77 -6.51 -7.53
C GLY A 240 6.71 -5.21 -8.31
N SER A 241 7.87 -4.67 -8.69
CA SER A 241 7.98 -3.39 -9.37
C SER A 241 9.01 -3.39 -10.50
N HIS A 242 8.85 -2.44 -11.44
CA HIS A 242 9.81 -2.14 -12.47
C HIS A 242 9.84 -0.63 -12.73
N THR A 243 11.04 -0.09 -13.00
CA THR A 243 11.21 1.31 -13.39
C THR A 243 11.59 1.38 -14.85
N ASP A 244 10.69 1.91 -15.67
CA ASP A 244 10.96 2.22 -17.07
C ASP A 244 11.62 3.58 -17.21
N ILE A 245 12.65 3.65 -18.06
CA ILE A 245 13.35 4.88 -18.44
C ILE A 245 12.78 5.34 -19.77
N LEU A 246 12.15 6.52 -19.77
CA LEU A 246 11.47 7.05 -20.93
C LEU A 246 12.48 7.59 -21.96
N PRO A 247 12.31 7.26 -23.24
CA PRO A 247 13.17 7.79 -24.30
C PRO A 247 12.94 9.28 -24.54
N THR A 248 11.72 9.77 -24.29
CA THR A 248 11.31 11.16 -24.43
C THR A 248 10.26 11.49 -23.36
N ALA A 249 10.15 12.75 -22.95
CA ALA A 249 9.04 13.18 -22.10
C ALA A 249 7.71 13.07 -22.87
N GLY A 250 6.68 12.50 -22.25
CA GLY A 250 5.39 12.29 -22.89
C GLY A 250 4.50 11.31 -22.13
N GLY A 251 3.30 11.08 -22.67
CA GLY A 251 2.39 10.04 -22.19
C GLY A 251 2.76 8.69 -22.80
N TYR A 252 2.61 7.63 -22.01
CA TYR A 252 2.91 6.26 -22.39
C TYR A 252 1.83 5.31 -21.90
N GLU A 253 1.67 4.20 -22.61
CA GLU A 253 0.74 3.14 -22.28
C GLU A 253 1.52 1.86 -21.98
N TYR A 254 1.10 1.12 -20.95
CA TYR A 254 1.78 -0.08 -20.48
C TYR A 254 0.85 -1.28 -20.42
N ALA A 255 1.38 -2.45 -20.75
CA ALA A 255 0.68 -3.73 -20.62
C ALA A 255 1.65 -4.84 -20.17
N LEU A 256 1.11 -5.84 -19.48
CA LEU A 256 1.85 -7.00 -18.99
C LEU A 256 1.37 -8.28 -19.66
N SER A 257 2.26 -9.26 -19.77
CA SER A 257 1.88 -10.66 -19.98
C SER A 257 2.56 -11.54 -18.94
N VAL A 258 2.02 -12.75 -18.74
CA VAL A 258 2.61 -13.78 -17.87
C VAL A 258 3.25 -14.86 -18.73
N LEU A 259 4.45 -15.29 -18.35
CA LEU A 259 5.10 -16.49 -18.88
C LEU A 259 5.03 -17.62 -17.85
N ARG A 260 4.76 -18.85 -18.30
CA ARG A 260 4.86 -20.08 -17.48
C ARG A 260 6.19 -20.81 -17.69
N ASP A 261 6.49 -21.76 -16.79
CA ASP A 261 7.70 -22.61 -16.86
C ASP A 261 7.82 -23.41 -18.16
N ASN A 262 6.69 -23.64 -18.86
CA ASN A 262 6.65 -24.31 -20.15
C ASN A 262 6.85 -23.37 -21.36
N GLY A 263 7.12 -22.08 -21.12
CA GLY A 263 7.41 -21.08 -22.16
C GLY A 263 6.18 -20.48 -22.86
N ILE A 264 4.97 -20.79 -22.43
CA ILE A 264 3.74 -20.21 -23.00
C ILE A 264 3.47 -18.84 -22.37
N GLU A 265 3.22 -17.85 -23.22
CA GLU A 265 2.89 -16.47 -22.84
C GLU A 265 1.37 -16.23 -22.93
N SER A 266 0.82 -15.44 -22.00
CA SER A 266 -0.60 -15.02 -22.04
C SER A 266 -0.86 -13.92 -23.08
N GLU A 267 -2.15 -13.65 -23.30
CA GLU A 267 -2.59 -12.34 -23.82
C GLU A 267 -2.11 -11.19 -22.91
N LEU A 268 -2.02 -9.99 -23.49
CA LEU A 268 -1.71 -8.77 -22.74
C LEU A 268 -2.82 -8.44 -21.75
N SER A 269 -2.43 -7.86 -20.61
CA SER A 269 -3.33 -7.25 -19.64
C SER A 269 -4.15 -6.13 -20.27
N ALA A 270 -5.15 -5.64 -19.52
CA ALA A 270 -5.69 -4.31 -19.82
C ALA A 270 -4.57 -3.26 -19.79
N VAL A 271 -4.72 -2.22 -20.61
CA VAL A 271 -3.71 -1.17 -20.77
C VAL A 271 -3.79 -0.20 -19.58
N LEU A 272 -2.63 0.06 -18.98
CA LEU A 272 -2.42 1.16 -18.05
C LEU A 272 -2.01 2.41 -18.85
N ALA A 273 -2.85 3.43 -18.87
CA ALA A 273 -2.47 4.74 -19.39
C ALA A 273 -1.66 5.51 -18.34
N SER A 274 -0.51 6.03 -18.75
CA SER A 274 0.32 6.93 -17.96
C SER A 274 0.44 8.27 -18.70
N PRO A 275 -0.24 9.33 -18.24
CA PRO A 275 -0.21 10.61 -18.93
C PRO A 275 1.19 11.22 -18.93
N ALA A 276 1.38 12.25 -19.76
CA ALA A 276 2.57 13.08 -19.69
C ALA A 276 2.65 13.72 -18.31
N VAL A 277 3.84 13.69 -17.72
CA VAL A 277 4.13 14.33 -16.43
C VAL A 277 5.20 15.38 -16.71
N ASP A 278 4.90 16.62 -16.36
CA ASP A 278 5.78 17.79 -16.45
C ASP A 278 6.34 18.19 -15.07
N PHE A 279 6.10 17.34 -14.07
CA PHE A 279 6.42 17.59 -12.68
C PHE A 279 7.50 16.60 -12.19
N ASP A 280 8.54 17.08 -11.51
CA ASP A 280 9.65 16.25 -10.99
C ASP A 280 10.16 16.77 -9.64
N LEU A 281 10.51 15.87 -8.71
CA LEU A 281 11.30 16.25 -7.54
C LEU A 281 12.72 16.62 -7.99
N LEU A 282 13.09 17.89 -7.82
CA LEU A 282 14.41 18.38 -8.20
C LEU A 282 15.43 18.18 -7.08
N ARG A 283 15.06 18.60 -5.87
CA ARG A 283 15.93 18.58 -4.70
C ARG A 283 15.13 18.68 -3.41
N GLU A 284 15.75 18.27 -2.33
CA GLU A 284 15.31 18.55 -0.97
C GLU A 284 16.39 19.38 -0.30
N PHE A 285 16.01 20.43 0.42
CA PHE A 285 16.95 21.16 1.25
C PHE A 285 16.56 21.05 2.72
N MET A 286 17.61 20.88 3.53
CA MET A 286 17.57 20.79 4.98
C MET A 286 18.54 21.82 5.53
N SER A 287 18.22 22.44 6.65
CA SER A 287 19.13 23.33 7.37
C SER A 287 19.06 23.02 8.85
N PRO A 288 20.19 23.09 9.60
CA PRO A 288 20.16 22.97 11.06
C PRO A 288 19.29 24.02 11.76
N GLN A 289 18.90 25.08 11.05
CA GLN A 289 18.03 26.15 11.56
C GLN A 289 16.56 25.94 11.15
N LEU A 290 16.27 24.87 10.41
CA LEU A 290 14.95 24.47 9.94
C LEU A 290 14.51 23.29 10.82
N ASP A 291 13.61 23.54 11.76
CA ASP A 291 13.10 22.54 12.71
C ASP A 291 11.72 22.05 12.27
N ALA A 292 10.74 22.96 12.17
CA ALA A 292 9.39 22.65 11.67
C ALA A 292 8.93 23.71 10.67
N PRO A 293 9.39 23.67 9.41
CA PRO A 293 8.98 24.63 8.39
C PRO A 293 7.47 24.55 8.12
N GLY A 294 6.73 25.58 8.50
CA GLY A 294 5.29 25.67 8.32
C GLY A 294 4.93 26.41 7.04
N SER A 295 4.62 27.70 7.16
CA SER A 295 4.25 28.57 6.04
C SER A 295 5.45 28.94 5.16
N LEU A 296 5.26 28.89 3.85
CA LEU A 296 6.24 29.23 2.83
C LEU A 296 5.73 30.39 1.99
N LEU A 297 6.65 31.26 1.54
CA LEU A 297 6.35 32.29 0.56
C LEU A 297 7.58 32.60 -0.29
N PHE A 298 7.44 32.59 -1.62
CA PHE A 298 8.54 32.93 -2.52
C PHE A 298 8.53 34.43 -2.86
N ASP A 299 9.60 35.13 -2.51
CA ASP A 299 9.82 36.53 -2.85
C ASP A 299 10.55 36.64 -4.19
N ALA A 300 9.77 36.65 -5.28
CA ALA A 300 10.29 36.65 -6.64
C ALA A 300 11.18 37.87 -6.95
N ALA A 301 10.91 39.02 -6.34
CA ALA A 301 11.67 40.24 -6.56
C ALA A 301 13.09 40.16 -5.98
N ASN A 302 13.23 39.51 -4.82
CA ASN A 302 14.53 39.34 -4.13
C ASN A 302 15.14 37.94 -4.32
N ARG A 303 14.49 37.05 -5.09
CA ARG A 303 14.90 35.65 -5.35
C ARG A 303 15.25 34.89 -4.07
N ARG A 304 14.29 34.84 -3.15
CA ARG A 304 14.45 34.14 -1.87
C ARG A 304 13.17 33.48 -1.44
N LEU A 305 13.30 32.33 -0.78
CA LEU A 305 12.21 31.68 -0.09
C LEU A 305 12.13 32.16 1.35
N LEU A 306 10.98 32.64 1.77
CA LEU A 306 10.66 32.96 3.15
C LEU A 306 9.95 31.77 3.80
N VAL A 307 10.37 31.42 5.01
CA VAL A 307 9.88 30.28 5.77
C VAL A 307 9.57 30.71 7.19
N CYS A 308 8.33 30.50 7.64
CA CYS A 308 7.97 30.55 9.05
C CYS A 308 8.23 29.19 9.67
N ASP A 309 9.15 29.12 10.64
CA ASP A 309 9.41 27.90 11.39
C ASP A 309 8.53 27.87 12.66
N GLU A 310 7.71 26.81 12.79
CA GLU A 310 6.71 26.67 13.84
C GLU A 310 7.32 26.24 15.19
N ALA A 311 8.36 25.42 15.17
CA ALA A 311 8.99 24.87 16.38
C ALA A 311 10.10 25.80 16.92
N ASP A 312 10.76 26.53 16.03
CA ASP A 312 11.74 27.56 16.36
C ASP A 312 11.26 28.93 15.84
N PRO A 313 10.46 29.70 16.63
CA PRO A 313 9.75 30.89 16.16
C PRO A 313 10.64 31.93 15.47
N ALA A 314 10.74 31.80 14.16
CA ALA A 314 11.64 32.57 13.31
C ALA A 314 11.08 32.70 11.90
N LEU A 315 11.43 33.82 11.26
CA LEU A 315 11.32 34.00 9.83
C LEU A 315 12.70 33.77 9.23
N LEU A 316 12.82 32.73 8.41
CA LEU A 316 14.04 32.35 7.72
C LEU A 316 13.92 32.74 6.26
N ALA A 317 14.96 33.34 5.70
CA ALA A 317 15.09 33.65 4.29
C ALA A 317 16.21 32.80 3.70
N PHE A 318 15.90 32.03 2.68
CA PHE A 318 16.84 31.17 1.95
C PHE A 318 17.01 31.66 0.51
N ASP A 319 18.20 31.47 -0.07
CA ASP A 319 18.34 31.55 -1.52
C ASP A 319 17.68 30.33 -2.18
N GLU A 320 17.68 30.30 -3.51
CA GLU A 320 17.04 29.21 -4.24
C GLU A 320 17.76 27.88 -4.02
N GLU A 321 19.08 27.91 -3.87
CA GLU A 321 19.92 26.75 -3.56
C GLU A 321 19.70 26.21 -2.14
N GLY A 322 18.96 26.91 -1.28
CA GLY A 322 18.64 26.49 0.09
C GLY A 322 19.65 26.96 1.14
N HIS A 323 20.54 27.91 0.83
CA HIS A 323 21.42 28.53 1.82
C HIS A 323 20.69 29.63 2.58
N LEU A 324 20.84 29.64 3.91
CA LEU A 324 20.25 30.70 4.73
C LEU A 324 20.90 32.05 4.42
N LEU A 325 20.08 33.00 3.96
CA LEU A 325 20.46 34.40 3.74
C LEU A 325 20.28 35.23 5.01
N ARG A 326 19.14 35.06 5.70
CA ARG A 326 18.80 35.84 6.89
C ARG A 326 17.89 35.04 7.81
N ARG A 327 18.14 35.15 9.12
CA ARG A 327 17.22 34.72 10.16
C ARG A 327 16.73 35.95 10.92
N ILE A 328 15.44 36.02 11.14
CA ILE A 328 14.80 37.00 12.01
C ILE A 328 14.11 36.21 13.11
N ASP A 329 14.45 36.47 14.35
CA ASP A 329 13.81 35.89 15.56
C ASP A 329 13.13 36.99 16.40
N LYS A 330 13.33 38.26 16.00
CA LYS A 330 12.78 39.44 16.67
C LYS A 330 12.19 40.42 15.67
N LEU A 331 10.99 40.87 15.96
CA LEU A 331 10.28 41.92 15.22
C LEU A 331 10.34 43.21 16.05
N GLY A 332 11.29 44.08 15.67
CA GLY A 332 11.69 45.21 16.49
C GLY A 332 12.42 44.75 17.75
N SER A 333 11.85 44.98 18.93
CA SER A 333 12.43 44.52 20.20
C SER A 333 11.79 43.24 20.77
N ALA A 334 10.70 42.76 20.17
CA ALA A 334 9.95 41.59 20.64
C ALA A 334 10.43 40.33 19.91
N ALA A 335 10.61 39.23 20.64
CA ALA A 335 10.82 37.91 20.03
C ALA A 335 9.51 37.44 19.37
N MET A 336 9.61 36.74 18.24
CA MET A 336 8.44 36.07 17.65
C MET A 336 7.92 34.97 18.57
N ARG A 337 6.64 34.66 18.43
CA ARG A 337 5.99 33.62 19.24
C ARG A 337 5.45 32.50 18.39
N GLU A 338 4.53 32.79 17.48
CA GLU A 338 3.90 31.78 16.63
C GLU A 338 3.68 32.35 15.22
N PRO A 339 4.75 32.48 14.41
CA PRO A 339 4.63 32.97 13.04
C PRO A 339 3.83 31.96 12.20
N ALA A 340 2.68 32.38 11.68
CA ALA A 340 1.67 31.47 11.11
C ALA A 340 1.52 31.61 9.59
N ALA A 341 1.56 32.83 9.05
CA ALA A 341 1.32 33.08 7.64
C ALA A 341 2.06 34.33 7.15
N LEU A 342 2.35 34.38 5.85
CA LEU A 342 3.08 35.45 5.18
C LEU A 342 2.34 35.91 3.91
N ALA A 343 2.41 37.20 3.61
CA ALA A 343 2.06 37.76 2.32
C ALA A 343 3.08 38.82 1.90
N ILE A 344 3.29 38.99 0.60
CA ILE A 344 4.15 40.04 0.03
C ILE A 344 3.30 40.92 -0.87
N ASP A 345 3.41 42.24 -0.65
CA ASP A 345 2.88 43.23 -1.56
C ASP A 345 3.69 43.21 -2.87
N PRO A 346 3.08 42.86 -4.02
CA PRO A 346 3.81 42.72 -5.27
C PRO A 346 4.34 44.05 -5.83
N GLY A 347 3.74 45.19 -5.45
CA GLY A 347 4.15 46.51 -5.91
C GLY A 347 5.26 47.14 -5.07
N THR A 348 5.20 46.96 -3.74
CA THR A 348 6.15 47.59 -2.81
C THR A 348 7.22 46.65 -2.28
N GLY A 349 6.97 45.34 -2.33
CA GLY A 349 7.80 44.32 -1.69
C GLY A 349 7.72 44.34 -0.16
N GLU A 350 6.74 45.02 0.44
CA GLU A 350 6.48 44.92 1.87
C GLU A 350 5.98 43.52 2.23
N VAL A 351 6.47 42.97 3.35
CA VAL A 351 6.08 41.64 3.83
C VAL A 351 5.16 41.80 5.04
N TYR A 352 4.03 41.12 5.02
CA TYR A 352 3.09 41.01 6.11
C TYR A 352 3.23 39.64 6.76
N LEU A 353 3.48 39.61 8.07
CA LEU A 353 3.66 38.38 8.84
C LEU A 353 2.58 38.31 9.94
N CYS A 354 1.80 37.24 9.94
CA CYS A 354 0.88 36.93 11.03
C CYS A 354 1.63 36.21 12.16
N ASP A 355 1.58 36.74 13.38
CA ASP A 355 2.07 36.08 14.58
C ASP A 355 0.89 35.83 15.54
N ASN A 356 0.50 34.56 15.67
CA ASN A 356 -0.64 34.13 16.47
C ASN A 356 -0.43 34.32 17.96
N GLY A 357 0.80 34.16 18.46
CA GLY A 357 1.11 34.36 19.86
C GLY A 357 0.99 35.82 20.32
N TYR A 358 0.83 36.75 19.36
CA TYR A 358 0.48 38.14 19.59
C TYR A 358 -0.89 38.55 19.04
N SER A 359 -1.57 37.69 18.27
CA SER A 359 -2.77 38.02 17.48
C SER A 359 -2.55 39.32 16.68
N GLN A 360 -1.41 39.40 15.99
CA GLN A 360 -0.96 40.61 15.30
C GLN A 360 -0.40 40.33 13.92
N VAL A 361 -0.56 41.31 13.03
CA VAL A 361 0.13 41.36 11.75
C VAL A 361 1.28 42.34 11.84
N PHE A 362 2.48 41.86 11.58
CA PHE A 362 3.71 42.63 11.52
C PHE A 362 4.02 43.02 10.08
N ARG A 363 4.40 44.29 9.88
CA ARG A 363 4.79 44.84 8.59
C ARG A 363 6.31 44.97 8.53
N LEU A 364 6.90 44.40 7.50
CA LEU A 364 8.31 44.44 7.21
C LEU A 364 8.55 45.13 5.86
N ASN A 365 9.71 45.77 5.70
CA ASN A 365 10.14 46.24 4.38
C ASN A 365 10.63 45.06 3.50
N SER A 366 10.97 45.35 2.24
CA SER A 366 11.55 44.37 1.32
C SER A 366 12.91 43.80 1.75
N GLN A 367 13.55 44.39 2.75
CA GLN A 367 14.76 43.84 3.36
C GLN A 367 14.46 42.99 4.61
N LEU A 368 13.19 42.84 5.01
CA LEU A 368 12.72 42.16 6.22
C LEU A 368 12.98 42.92 7.53
N ASP A 369 13.14 44.24 7.48
CA ASP A 369 13.21 45.08 8.67
C ASP A 369 11.82 45.53 9.11
N PHE A 370 11.59 45.46 10.42
CA PHE A 370 10.32 45.85 11.04
C PHE A 370 9.96 47.31 10.80
N ARG A 371 8.73 47.56 10.35
CA ARG A 371 8.16 48.90 10.15
C ARG A 371 7.10 49.25 11.17
N SER A 372 6.07 48.41 11.28
CA SER A 372 4.91 48.64 12.13
C SER A 372 4.17 47.35 12.38
N LYS A 373 3.12 47.39 13.20
CA LYS A 373 2.21 46.28 13.42
C LYS A 373 0.79 46.77 13.67
N PHE A 374 -0.19 45.91 13.44
CA PHE A 374 -1.60 46.16 13.70
C PHE A 374 -2.29 44.88 14.17
N GLY A 375 -3.51 45.04 14.69
CA GLY A 375 -4.25 43.94 15.32
C GLY A 375 -4.02 43.83 16.83
N ALA A 376 -4.91 43.09 17.47
CA ALA A 376 -4.83 42.68 18.86
C ALA A 376 -5.72 41.46 19.07
N GLY A 377 -5.49 40.72 20.16
CA GLY A 377 -6.35 39.61 20.56
C GLY A 377 -7.74 40.08 20.96
N GLY A 378 -8.78 39.48 20.40
CA GLY A 378 -10.16 39.81 20.72
C GLY A 378 -11.16 39.43 19.63
N ASN A 379 -12.40 39.94 19.76
CA ASN A 379 -13.53 39.56 18.91
C ASN A 379 -14.09 40.73 18.08
N SER A 380 -13.50 41.91 18.19
CA SER A 380 -13.89 43.06 17.38
C SER A 380 -13.49 42.88 15.90
N PRO A 381 -14.08 43.63 14.96
CA PRO A 381 -13.76 43.49 13.53
C PRO A 381 -12.28 43.71 13.16
N ALA A 382 -11.55 44.51 13.95
CA ALA A 382 -10.12 44.77 13.78
C ALA A 382 -9.21 43.95 14.73
N GLU A 383 -9.80 43.05 15.52
CA GLU A 383 -9.09 42.13 16.44
C GLU A 383 -9.09 40.72 15.86
N PHE A 384 -8.30 39.82 16.43
CA PHE A 384 -8.11 38.46 15.95
C PHE A 384 -8.13 37.43 17.08
N ASP A 385 -8.62 36.23 16.78
CA ASP A 385 -8.52 35.05 17.65
C ASP A 385 -7.37 34.13 17.17
N VAL A 386 -7.49 33.58 15.95
CA VAL A 386 -6.46 32.73 15.34
C VAL A 386 -6.19 33.17 13.89
N LEU A 387 -5.13 33.94 13.65
CA LEU A 387 -4.69 34.35 12.31
C LEU A 387 -4.06 33.16 11.57
N SER A 388 -4.83 32.51 10.72
CA SER A 388 -4.37 31.35 9.95
C SER A 388 -3.85 31.70 8.56
N GLY A 389 -4.36 32.77 7.95
CA GLY A 389 -4.02 33.14 6.57
C GLY A 389 -3.96 34.64 6.33
N ILE A 390 -3.20 35.04 5.32
CA ILE A 390 -3.08 36.43 4.87
C ILE A 390 -2.73 36.50 3.38
N CYS A 391 -3.33 37.44 2.65
CA CYS A 391 -2.96 37.77 1.27
C CYS A 391 -3.14 39.27 1.00
N CYS A 392 -2.55 39.79 -0.08
CA CYS A 392 -2.64 41.22 -0.43
C CYS A 392 -2.40 41.47 -1.92
N ASP A 393 -3.01 42.53 -2.46
CA ASP A 393 -2.84 43.01 -3.86
C ASP A 393 -2.13 44.37 -3.95
N GLY A 394 -1.68 44.92 -2.81
CA GLY A 394 -1.09 46.26 -2.72
C GLY A 394 -2.10 47.39 -2.52
N GLU A 395 -3.40 47.14 -2.71
CA GLU A 395 -4.48 48.06 -2.34
C GLU A 395 -5.12 47.69 -1.02
N ARG A 396 -5.20 46.39 -0.73
CA ARG A 396 -5.76 45.82 0.49
C ARG A 396 -4.95 44.63 0.99
N ILE A 397 -5.10 44.39 2.29
CA ILE A 397 -4.68 43.17 2.97
C ILE A 397 -5.96 42.43 3.36
N VAL A 398 -6.01 41.13 3.08
CA VAL A 398 -7.07 40.24 3.53
C VAL A 398 -6.47 39.28 4.54
N THR A 399 -7.07 39.19 5.72
CA THR A 399 -6.69 38.23 6.76
C THR A 399 -7.78 37.20 6.95
N LEU A 400 -7.39 35.95 7.20
CA LEU A 400 -8.25 34.86 7.58
C LEU A 400 -8.05 34.53 9.06
N ASP A 401 -9.14 34.62 9.82
CA ASP A 401 -9.21 34.25 11.23
C ASP A 401 -9.97 32.93 11.37
N SER A 402 -9.26 31.83 11.60
CA SER A 402 -9.86 30.49 11.69
C SER A 402 -10.60 30.25 13.00
N GLY A 403 -10.26 30.99 14.07
CA GLY A 403 -10.95 30.90 15.35
C GLY A 403 -12.36 31.50 15.27
N ARG A 404 -12.53 32.50 14.40
CA ARG A 404 -13.81 33.17 14.15
C ARG A 404 -14.44 32.88 12.80
N ASN A 405 -13.82 32.02 11.98
CA ASN A 405 -14.24 31.75 10.60
C ASN A 405 -14.49 33.03 9.78
N LEU A 406 -13.63 34.03 9.96
CA LEU A 406 -13.85 35.39 9.46
C LEU A 406 -12.75 35.83 8.49
N LEU A 407 -13.17 36.41 7.37
CA LEU A 407 -12.30 37.19 6.48
C LEU A 407 -12.44 38.68 6.83
N SER A 408 -11.32 39.38 6.98
CA SER A 408 -11.27 40.80 7.29
C SER A 408 -10.34 41.55 6.35
N THR A 409 -10.73 42.75 5.95
CA THR A 409 -9.99 43.57 4.99
C THR A 409 -9.37 44.77 5.68
N PHE A 410 -8.13 45.10 5.32
CA PHE A 410 -7.37 46.22 5.87
C PHE A 410 -6.70 46.99 4.73
N THR A 411 -6.43 48.27 4.96
CA THR A 411 -5.51 49.05 4.13
C THR A 411 -4.09 48.49 4.25
N PRO A 412 -3.16 48.82 3.33
CA PRO A 412 -1.75 48.44 3.44
C PRO A 412 -1.07 48.98 4.71
N LEU A 413 -1.65 50.02 5.34
CA LEU A 413 -1.18 50.58 6.59
C LEU A 413 -1.73 49.86 7.84
N GLY A 414 -2.59 48.86 7.68
CA GLY A 414 -3.18 48.11 8.79
C GLY A 414 -4.42 48.77 9.42
N VAL A 415 -5.02 49.74 8.73
CA VAL A 415 -6.33 50.29 9.14
C VAL A 415 -7.43 49.38 8.60
N TYR A 416 -8.31 48.90 9.49
CA TYR A 416 -9.46 48.08 9.11
C TYR A 416 -10.37 48.82 8.11
N LEU A 417 -10.74 48.12 7.04
CA LEU A 417 -11.68 48.59 6.03
C LEU A 417 -13.03 47.95 6.34
N ASP A 418 -13.98 48.78 6.79
CA ASP A 418 -15.36 48.35 7.06
C ASP A 418 -15.93 47.66 5.81
N ALA A 419 -16.24 46.36 5.93
CA ALA A 419 -17.05 45.63 4.98
C ALA A 419 -18.52 45.62 5.48
N PRO A 420 -19.53 45.56 4.61
CA PRO A 420 -20.93 45.54 5.04
C PRO A 420 -21.17 44.36 5.98
N LEU A 421 -21.94 44.65 7.04
CA LEU A 421 -22.29 43.84 8.20
C LEU A 421 -22.99 42.47 7.94
N ASP A 422 -22.81 41.85 6.78
CA ASP A 422 -23.15 40.44 6.61
C ASP A 422 -21.87 39.62 6.74
N PRO A 423 -21.71 38.81 7.81
CA PRO A 423 -20.57 37.94 7.92
C PRO A 423 -20.69 36.93 6.79
N LEU A 424 -19.71 36.99 5.89
CA LEU A 424 -19.47 36.01 4.84
C LEU A 424 -19.55 34.55 5.38
N ASP A 425 -19.21 34.38 6.67
CA ASP A 425 -19.36 33.19 7.50
C ASP A 425 -20.76 32.54 7.41
N ALA A 426 -21.85 33.32 7.45
CA ALA A 426 -23.21 32.75 7.41
C ALA A 426 -23.57 32.17 6.02
N GLN A 427 -22.90 32.63 4.95
CA GLN A 427 -23.13 32.15 3.59
C GLN A 427 -22.19 31.00 3.22
N LEU A 428 -20.94 31.07 3.67
CA LEU A 428 -19.92 30.07 3.35
C LEU A 428 -19.93 28.88 4.32
N ALA A 429 -20.36 29.08 5.57
CA ALA A 429 -20.30 28.07 6.63
C ALA A 429 -18.89 27.47 6.78
N LEU A 430 -17.88 28.34 6.87
CA LEU A 430 -16.48 27.92 6.99
C LEU A 430 -16.24 27.14 8.29
N ALA A 431 -15.27 26.22 8.25
CA ALA A 431 -14.87 25.44 9.40
C ALA A 431 -13.34 25.36 9.48
N GLY A 432 -12.72 26.25 10.25
CA GLY A 432 -11.27 26.18 10.50
C GLY A 432 -10.43 26.37 9.24
N ALA A 433 -10.88 27.26 8.34
CA ALA A 433 -10.15 27.58 7.11
C ALA A 433 -8.73 28.08 7.43
N SER A 434 -7.74 27.63 6.65
CA SER A 434 -6.32 27.79 7.01
C SER A 434 -5.51 28.53 5.95
N GLY A 435 -5.57 28.12 4.69
CA GLY A 435 -4.84 28.75 3.58
C GLY A 435 -5.72 29.70 2.76
N ILE A 436 -5.17 30.85 2.36
CA ILE A 436 -5.79 31.77 1.41
C ILE A 436 -4.77 32.23 0.38
N LEU A 437 -5.20 32.26 -0.88
CA LEU A 437 -4.44 32.77 -2.03
C LEU A 437 -5.25 33.85 -2.73
N LEU A 438 -4.59 34.94 -3.12
CA LEU A 438 -5.17 35.96 -3.99
C LEU A 438 -4.77 35.69 -5.44
N MET A 439 -5.75 35.67 -6.33
CA MET A 439 -5.55 35.45 -7.75
C MET A 439 -5.34 36.79 -8.48
N PRO A 440 -4.64 36.80 -9.64
CA PRO A 440 -4.36 38.04 -10.38
C PRO A 440 -5.60 38.81 -10.85
N ASP A 441 -6.76 38.15 -10.95
CA ASP A 441 -8.05 38.76 -11.31
C ASP A 441 -8.77 39.39 -10.10
N GLY A 442 -8.19 39.30 -8.90
CA GLY A 442 -8.77 39.80 -7.65
C GLY A 442 -9.67 38.79 -6.93
N GLY A 443 -9.92 37.62 -7.52
CA GLY A 443 -10.56 36.48 -6.85
C GLY A 443 -9.64 35.83 -5.82
N MET A 444 -10.18 34.95 -5.00
CA MET A 444 -9.42 34.26 -3.95
C MET A 444 -9.68 32.76 -3.96
N VAL A 445 -8.67 32.00 -3.54
CA VAL A 445 -8.78 30.56 -3.30
C VAL A 445 -8.57 30.31 -1.82
N LEU A 446 -9.50 29.60 -1.19
CA LEU A 446 -9.54 29.39 0.26
C LEU A 446 -9.59 27.90 0.58
N ALA A 447 -8.66 27.42 1.40
CA ALA A 447 -8.69 26.06 1.95
C ALA A 447 -9.58 26.03 3.20
N ASP A 448 -10.77 25.44 3.06
CA ASP A 448 -11.76 25.28 4.14
C ASP A 448 -11.55 23.92 4.83
N THR A 449 -10.48 23.87 5.63
CA THR A 449 -9.89 22.64 6.19
C THR A 449 -10.92 21.69 6.81
N GLY A 450 -11.79 22.19 7.68
CA GLY A 450 -12.74 21.38 8.44
C GLY A 450 -13.93 20.88 7.64
N ASN A 451 -14.12 21.40 6.42
CA ASN A 451 -15.14 20.95 5.47
C ASN A 451 -14.54 20.17 4.29
N ASP A 452 -13.25 19.82 4.34
CA ASP A 452 -12.58 18.99 3.32
C ASP A 452 -12.72 19.53 1.88
N ARG A 453 -12.67 20.85 1.71
CA ARG A 453 -12.86 21.51 0.41
C ARG A 453 -11.97 22.73 0.21
N VAL A 454 -11.83 23.15 -1.04
CA VAL A 454 -11.26 24.45 -1.40
C VAL A 454 -12.32 25.29 -2.10
N LEU A 455 -12.51 26.54 -1.67
CA LEU A 455 -13.49 27.47 -2.24
C LEU A 455 -12.81 28.46 -3.18
N LEU A 456 -13.45 28.73 -4.31
CA LEU A 456 -13.11 29.84 -5.20
C LEU A 456 -14.06 31.00 -4.90
N LEU A 457 -13.51 32.14 -4.52
CA LEU A 457 -14.24 33.35 -4.16
C LEU A 457 -13.96 34.45 -5.18
N ASP A 458 -14.92 35.33 -5.42
CA ASP A 458 -14.68 36.56 -6.18
C ASP A 458 -14.03 37.67 -5.32
N SER A 459 -13.83 38.85 -5.91
CA SER A 459 -13.23 40.01 -5.23
C SER A 459 -14.07 40.58 -4.08
N GLU A 460 -15.36 40.26 -4.05
CA GLU A 460 -16.32 40.60 -2.99
C GLU A 460 -16.53 39.44 -1.99
N PHE A 461 -15.71 38.40 -2.10
CA PHE A 461 -15.72 37.19 -1.31
C PHE A 461 -16.94 36.26 -1.50
N ALA A 462 -17.76 36.45 -2.53
CA ALA A 462 -18.83 35.51 -2.81
C ALA A 462 -18.27 34.22 -3.44
N ALA A 463 -18.77 33.06 -3.01
CA ALA A 463 -18.35 31.78 -3.57
C ALA A 463 -18.82 31.65 -5.03
N SER A 464 -17.86 31.48 -5.93
CA SER A 464 -18.10 31.26 -7.36
C SER A 464 -18.11 29.77 -7.70
N ALA A 465 -17.31 28.96 -6.99
CA ALA A 465 -17.21 27.51 -7.16
C ALA A 465 -16.53 26.84 -5.95
N GLU A 466 -16.59 25.51 -5.90
CA GLU A 466 -15.92 24.67 -4.90
C GLU A 466 -15.12 23.58 -5.62
N LEU A 467 -13.89 23.35 -5.18
CA LEU A 467 -13.08 22.20 -5.54
C LEU A 467 -13.37 21.06 -4.57
N ALA A 468 -14.28 20.20 -4.99
CA ALA A 468 -14.46 18.82 -4.52
C ALA A 468 -15.55 18.19 -5.40
N ARG A 469 -15.24 17.12 -6.14
CA ARG A 469 -16.28 16.24 -6.69
C ARG A 469 -16.47 15.04 -5.75
N PRO A 470 -17.71 14.61 -5.47
CA PRO A 470 -17.94 13.52 -4.55
C PRO A 470 -17.56 12.17 -5.18
N ALA A 471 -16.69 11.44 -4.47
CA ALA A 471 -16.24 10.06 -4.65
C ALA A 471 -15.19 9.81 -5.76
N GLY A 472 -13.97 9.51 -5.33
CA GLY A 472 -12.85 9.05 -6.17
C GLY A 472 -11.59 9.91 -6.01
N ASN A 473 -10.68 9.81 -6.97
CA ASN A 473 -9.51 10.68 -7.07
C ASN A 473 -9.95 12.16 -7.13
N GLY A 474 -9.27 13.04 -6.39
CA GLY A 474 -9.61 14.46 -6.29
C GLY A 474 -10.60 14.84 -5.18
N THR A 475 -10.98 13.89 -4.31
CA THR A 475 -11.58 14.24 -3.01
C THR A 475 -10.50 14.78 -2.09
N LEU A 476 -10.67 16.00 -1.59
CA LEU A 476 -9.76 16.61 -0.62
C LEU A 476 -10.02 16.09 0.79
N THR A 477 -8.99 16.12 1.65
CA THR A 477 -9.08 15.80 3.07
C THR A 477 -8.19 16.76 3.84
N ALA A 478 -8.80 17.56 4.71
CA ALA A 478 -8.18 18.60 5.52
C ALA A 478 -7.16 19.46 4.74
N PRO A 479 -7.55 20.08 3.61
CA PRO A 479 -6.63 20.90 2.83
C PRO A 479 -6.09 22.06 3.67
N ARG A 480 -4.78 22.32 3.61
CA ARG A 480 -4.12 23.32 4.49
C ARG A 480 -3.61 24.56 3.76
N ALA A 481 -2.79 24.38 2.73
CA ALA A 481 -2.26 25.47 1.93
C ALA A 481 -2.68 25.32 0.47
N VAL A 482 -2.77 26.46 -0.22
CA VAL A 482 -3.07 26.51 -1.64
C VAL A 482 -2.18 27.55 -2.32
N VAL A 483 -1.60 27.19 -3.46
CA VAL A 483 -0.86 28.09 -4.35
C VAL A 483 -1.24 27.81 -5.80
N ALA A 484 -1.02 28.80 -6.68
CA ALA A 484 -1.26 28.68 -8.11
C ALA A 484 0.05 28.85 -8.90
N ASP A 485 0.18 28.13 -10.01
CA ASP A 485 1.21 28.43 -11.00
C ASP A 485 0.78 29.54 -11.98
N VAL A 486 1.69 29.91 -12.90
CA VAL A 486 1.42 30.93 -13.94
C VAL A 486 0.34 30.54 -14.94
N PHE A 487 -0.05 29.27 -15.01
CA PHE A 487 -1.12 28.76 -15.87
C PHE A 487 -2.46 28.64 -15.13
N GLY A 488 -2.49 28.95 -13.83
CA GLY A 488 -3.67 28.83 -12.99
C GLY A 488 -3.93 27.41 -12.48
N ARG A 489 -2.98 26.46 -12.61
CA ARG A 489 -3.07 25.17 -11.92
C ARG A 489 -2.91 25.40 -10.42
N LEU A 490 -3.75 24.75 -9.63
CA LEU A 490 -3.79 24.90 -8.18
C LEU A 490 -3.13 23.70 -7.51
N PHE A 491 -2.22 23.96 -6.58
CA PHE A 491 -1.58 22.97 -5.75
C PHE A 491 -2.13 23.10 -4.33
N VAL A 492 -2.65 22.01 -3.78
CA VAL A 492 -3.33 21.98 -2.49
C VAL A 492 -2.67 20.95 -1.59
N SER A 493 -2.14 21.37 -0.44
CA SER A 493 -1.54 20.45 0.51
C SER A 493 -2.60 19.76 1.36
N GLU A 494 -2.46 18.44 1.54
CA GLU A 494 -3.32 17.60 2.39
C GLU A 494 -2.43 16.89 3.42
N PRO A 495 -2.06 17.58 4.52
CA PRO A 495 -1.05 17.09 5.44
C PRO A 495 -1.42 15.75 6.07
N SER A 496 -2.69 15.54 6.43
CA SER A 496 -3.18 14.28 7.02
C SER A 496 -3.09 13.08 6.06
N MET A 497 -3.06 13.36 4.75
CA MET A 497 -2.91 12.36 3.70
C MET A 497 -1.46 12.22 3.24
N GLY A 498 -0.54 13.06 3.73
CA GLY A 498 0.85 13.05 3.31
C GLY A 498 1.03 13.35 1.82
N ARG A 499 0.18 14.19 1.22
CA ARG A 499 0.20 14.45 -0.23
C ARG A 499 -0.12 15.89 -0.59
N VAL A 500 0.13 16.24 -1.85
CA VAL A 500 -0.33 17.48 -2.48
C VAL A 500 -1.18 17.10 -3.69
N SER A 501 -2.42 17.58 -3.72
CA SER A 501 -3.35 17.43 -4.85
C SER A 501 -3.23 18.60 -5.81
N VAL A 502 -3.29 18.32 -7.10
CA VAL A 502 -3.13 19.29 -8.19
C VAL A 502 -4.41 19.35 -9.02
N PHE A 503 -4.93 20.55 -9.22
CA PHE A 503 -6.10 20.84 -10.02
C PHE A 503 -5.72 21.73 -11.20
N ASP A 504 -6.39 21.56 -12.33
CA ASP A 504 -6.19 22.44 -13.47
C ASP A 504 -6.86 23.80 -13.27
N SER A 505 -6.68 24.71 -14.23
CA SER A 505 -7.25 26.06 -14.19
C SER A 505 -8.79 26.10 -14.25
N SER A 506 -9.44 24.97 -14.57
CA SER A 506 -10.90 24.83 -14.52
C SER A 506 -11.41 24.26 -13.20
N GLY A 507 -10.50 23.89 -12.30
CA GLY A 507 -10.81 23.25 -11.02
C GLY A 507 -11.04 21.75 -11.11
N GLU A 508 -10.71 21.10 -12.24
CA GLU A 508 -10.75 19.64 -12.33
C GLU A 508 -9.47 19.02 -11.77
N TYR A 509 -9.60 17.91 -11.05
CA TYR A 509 -8.47 17.18 -10.50
C TYR A 509 -7.58 16.65 -11.63
N SER A 510 -6.29 16.97 -11.56
CA SER A 510 -5.28 16.52 -12.52
C SER A 510 -4.53 15.30 -11.99
N PHE A 511 -3.79 15.46 -10.90
CA PHE A 511 -3.00 14.41 -10.26
C PHE A 511 -2.69 14.77 -8.81
N GLN A 512 -1.99 13.89 -8.10
CA GLN A 512 -1.47 14.15 -6.76
C GLN A 512 -0.03 13.62 -6.68
N PHE A 513 0.77 14.16 -5.77
CA PHE A 513 2.10 13.65 -5.45
C PHE A 513 2.36 13.58 -3.94
N GLY A 514 3.35 12.81 -3.53
CA GLY A 514 3.52 12.37 -2.14
C GLY A 514 2.98 10.96 -1.92
N SER A 515 2.37 10.70 -0.76
CA SER A 515 1.78 9.40 -0.43
C SER A 515 0.74 8.97 -1.47
N ASP A 516 0.87 7.73 -1.95
CA ASP A 516 -0.02 7.10 -2.92
C ASP A 516 -0.23 7.93 -4.22
N GLY A 517 0.72 8.82 -4.55
CA GLY A 517 0.65 9.74 -5.70
C GLY A 517 1.71 9.47 -6.77
N LEU A 518 1.70 10.28 -7.83
CA LEU A 518 2.82 10.38 -8.77
C LEU A 518 4.03 10.94 -8.01
N LEU A 519 5.25 10.47 -8.28
CA LEU A 519 6.44 10.82 -7.49
C LEU A 519 6.22 10.54 -6.00
N ASN A 520 6.33 9.27 -5.60
CA ASN A 520 6.14 8.84 -4.22
C ASN A 520 7.24 9.44 -3.30
N VAL A 521 7.02 10.68 -2.88
CA VAL A 521 7.82 11.39 -1.88
C VAL A 521 7.18 11.12 -0.54
N GLU A 522 7.87 10.37 0.31
CA GLU A 522 7.36 10.02 1.63
C GLU A 522 7.50 11.23 2.56
N PHE A 523 6.44 12.03 2.69
CA PHE A 523 6.39 13.13 3.65
C PHE A 523 6.37 12.62 5.09
N GLY A 524 6.94 13.40 6.02
CA GLY A 524 6.96 13.06 7.43
C GLY A 524 5.56 13.01 8.05
N ALA A 525 5.48 12.66 9.34
CA ALA A 525 4.20 12.40 10.03
C ALA A 525 3.21 13.58 10.04
N ALA A 526 3.68 14.83 10.01
CA ALA A 526 2.82 16.01 9.89
C ALA A 526 2.34 16.27 8.45
N GLY A 527 2.90 15.58 7.45
CA GLY A 527 2.65 15.75 6.03
C GLY A 527 3.10 17.11 5.46
N PRO A 528 2.89 17.35 4.16
CA PRO A 528 3.20 18.63 3.55
C PRO A 528 2.24 19.71 4.08
N THR A 529 2.76 20.84 4.58
CA THR A 529 1.90 21.88 5.20
C THR A 529 1.83 23.15 4.39
N GLY A 530 2.95 23.81 4.14
CA GLY A 530 3.08 25.04 3.38
C GLY A 530 3.53 24.80 1.95
N LEU A 531 3.10 25.70 1.08
CA LEU A 531 3.42 25.70 -0.35
C LEU A 531 3.88 27.09 -0.78
N ALA A 532 4.86 27.17 -1.67
CA ALA A 532 5.23 28.40 -2.35
C ALA A 532 5.63 28.10 -3.79
N TYR A 533 5.36 29.04 -4.70
CA TYR A 533 5.65 28.88 -6.12
C TYR A 533 6.55 30.00 -6.63
N ASP A 534 7.60 29.65 -7.36
CA ASP A 534 8.46 30.59 -8.07
C ASP A 534 8.00 30.73 -9.54
N PRO A 535 7.39 31.86 -9.92
CA PRO A 535 6.92 32.07 -11.29
C PRO A 535 8.04 32.25 -12.33
N ALA A 536 9.28 32.52 -11.91
CA ALA A 536 10.40 32.71 -12.84
C ALA A 536 11.00 31.37 -13.29
N THR A 537 11.05 30.39 -12.41
CA THR A 537 11.64 29.06 -12.68
C THR A 537 10.59 27.97 -12.87
N GLY A 538 9.37 28.19 -12.40
CA GLY A 538 8.32 27.17 -12.33
C GLY A 538 8.48 26.24 -11.13
N TYR A 539 9.28 26.59 -10.12
CA TYR A 539 9.52 25.69 -8.99
C TYR A 539 8.43 25.77 -7.94
N LEU A 540 7.93 24.62 -7.51
CA LEU A 540 7.07 24.48 -6.34
C LEU A 540 7.89 24.04 -5.12
N TYR A 541 7.81 24.81 -4.05
CA TYR A 541 8.40 24.52 -2.75
C TYR A 541 7.33 23.98 -1.82
N VAL A 542 7.60 22.85 -1.17
CA VAL A 542 6.67 22.16 -0.28
C VAL A 542 7.36 21.90 1.05
N SER A 543 6.81 22.43 2.15
CA SER A 543 7.40 22.20 3.48
C SER A 543 6.97 20.87 4.06
N ASP A 544 7.91 20.17 4.68
CA ASP A 544 7.68 18.92 5.40
C ASP A 544 8.18 19.10 6.85
N PRO A 545 7.29 19.57 7.75
CA PRO A 545 7.68 20.02 9.08
C PRO A 545 8.33 18.92 9.91
N SER A 546 7.77 17.70 9.90
CA SER A 546 8.29 16.61 10.74
C SER A 546 9.65 16.10 10.29
N ALA A 547 10.02 16.34 9.02
CA ALA A 547 11.33 15.98 8.49
C ALA A 547 12.32 17.15 8.52
N GLY A 548 11.93 18.35 8.97
CA GLY A 548 12.80 19.53 9.00
C GLY A 548 13.35 19.89 7.61
N ARG A 549 12.54 19.68 6.56
CA ARG A 549 12.97 19.83 5.16
C ARG A 549 11.94 20.59 4.33
N ILE A 550 12.41 21.07 3.18
CA ILE A 550 11.54 21.58 2.12
C ILE A 550 11.91 20.85 0.83
N ALA A 551 10.92 20.24 0.19
CA ALA A 551 11.03 19.59 -1.10
C ALA A 551 10.76 20.60 -2.22
N VAL A 552 11.56 20.55 -3.28
CA VAL A 552 11.48 21.46 -4.43
C VAL A 552 11.19 20.65 -5.68
N PHE A 553 10.11 20.99 -6.36
CA PHE A 553 9.66 20.33 -7.56
C PHE A 553 9.75 21.27 -8.76
N ALA A 554 10.18 20.76 -9.92
CA ALA A 554 9.96 21.42 -11.20
C ALA A 554 8.49 21.22 -11.57
N SER A 555 7.84 22.28 -12.02
CA SER A 555 6.44 22.28 -12.45
C SER A 555 6.24 22.79 -13.86
#